data_AF-A0A094KRD0-F1
#
_entry.id   AF-A0A094KRD0-F1
#
_cell.length_a   1.000
_cell.length_b   1.000
_cell.length_c   1.000
_cell.angle_alpha   90.00
_cell.angle_beta   90.00
_cell.angle_gamma   90.00
#
_symmetry.space_group_name_H-M   'P 1'
#
loop_
_entity.id
_entity.type
_entity.pdbx_description
1 polymer ?
#
loop_
_entity_poly.entity_id
_entity_poly.type
_entity_poly.pdbx_seq_one_letter_code
_entity_poly.pdbx_strand_id
1 'polypeptide(L)'
;PPPCQLAGPPPNAPILGLDQHADIKSKARNALVAEYSGLEYGWVSDADFCHERANPIPAIDGLIVHNGTLSSVAGLSNFTSYSVPYPVVLSLGVKTFNGVCLPGPNATAYEFGPYEFGSWDSDISAFTPTKYLGTSLSDGQPTLANSCVVNYDNLGYILGTSSTLFNEGCAPVPTAANSTTDINQDLAEMVLQVHSLSSRDEFAFYPNPFYNYNSTTGVPNSANAVWTQQELRLVDGGVLR
;
A
#
# COMPACT_ATOMS: atom_id res chain seq x y z
N PRO A 1 17.27 17.71 -2.89
CA PRO A 1 16.86 17.19 -4.23
C PRO A 1 15.92 16.00 -4.05
N PRO A 2 14.80 15.87 -4.81
CA PRO A 2 14.06 14.62 -4.76
C PRO A 2 15.01 13.49 -5.22
N PRO A 3 15.08 12.37 -4.48
CA PRO A 3 16.02 11.28 -4.75
C PRO A 3 15.85 10.63 -6.12
N CYS A 4 14.70 10.83 -6.77
CA CYS A 4 14.41 10.40 -8.13
C CYS A 4 14.55 11.56 -9.11
N GLN A 5 15.75 11.80 -9.65
CA GLN A 5 15.87 12.54 -10.90
C GLN A 5 15.53 11.61 -12.06
N LEU A 6 14.53 11.99 -12.87
CA LEU A 6 14.13 11.27 -14.08
C LEU A 6 15.28 11.29 -15.10
N ALA A 7 16.15 10.28 -15.07
CA ALA A 7 16.84 9.87 -16.29
C ALA A 7 15.92 8.89 -17.03
N GLY A 8 15.82 9.05 -18.36
CA GLY A 8 14.96 8.20 -19.20
C GLY A 8 15.23 6.70 -19.03
N PRO A 9 14.30 5.84 -19.48
CA PRO A 9 14.35 4.41 -19.18
C PRO A 9 15.68 3.79 -19.66
N PRO A 10 16.41 3.05 -18.79
CA PRO A 10 17.59 2.33 -19.23
C PRO A 10 17.20 1.20 -20.21
N PRO A 11 18.03 0.87 -21.22
CA PRO A 11 17.66 -0.05 -22.31
C PRO A 11 17.40 -1.52 -21.92
N ASN A 12 17.43 -1.90 -20.64
CA ASN A 12 17.24 -3.28 -20.17
C ASN A 12 16.77 -3.28 -18.70
N ALA A 13 15.54 -2.82 -18.45
CA ALA A 13 14.95 -2.95 -17.11
C ALA A 13 14.80 -4.45 -16.76
N PRO A 14 15.26 -4.90 -15.57
CA PRO A 14 15.12 -6.29 -15.17
C PRO A 14 13.64 -6.65 -14.99
N ILE A 15 13.30 -7.90 -15.33
CA ILE A 15 11.99 -8.49 -15.10
C ILE A 15 11.68 -8.43 -13.59
N LEU A 16 10.46 -7.98 -13.26
CA LEU A 16 9.95 -7.90 -11.88
C LEU A 16 10.19 -9.23 -11.14
N GLY A 17 10.69 -9.16 -9.91
CA GLY A 17 10.98 -10.35 -9.10
C GLY A 17 9.69 -11.07 -8.66
N LEU A 18 9.80 -12.36 -8.32
CA LEU A 18 8.69 -13.19 -7.80
C LEU A 18 7.92 -12.53 -6.64
N ASP A 19 8.59 -11.73 -5.81
CA ASP A 19 7.97 -11.01 -4.67
C ASP A 19 7.06 -9.84 -5.10
N GLN A 20 7.35 -9.21 -6.25
CA GLN A 20 6.51 -8.14 -6.81
C GLN A 20 5.23 -8.69 -7.47
N HIS A 21 5.24 -9.95 -7.93
CA HIS A 21 4.03 -10.64 -8.40
C HIS A 21 3.07 -11.00 -7.24
N ALA A 22 3.60 -11.30 -6.05
CA ALA A 22 2.77 -11.49 -4.85
C ALA A 22 2.13 -10.17 -4.37
N ASP A 23 2.84 -9.05 -4.54
CA ASP A 23 2.36 -7.70 -4.25
C ASP A 23 1.21 -7.27 -5.18
N ILE A 24 1.27 -7.63 -6.46
CA ILE A 24 0.20 -7.46 -7.46
C ILE A 24 -1.10 -8.18 -7.02
N LYS A 25 -0.97 -9.41 -6.54
CA LYS A 25 -2.09 -10.23 -6.05
C LYS A 25 -2.69 -9.68 -4.76
N SER A 26 -1.83 -9.15 -3.90
CA SER A 26 -2.23 -8.43 -2.68
C SER A 26 -2.98 -7.12 -2.97
N LYS A 27 -2.63 -6.44 -4.07
CA LYS A 27 -3.31 -5.21 -4.52
C LYS A 27 -4.71 -5.46 -5.07
N ALA A 28 -4.92 -6.56 -5.79
CA ALA A 28 -6.25 -6.98 -6.24
C ALA A 28 -7.20 -7.23 -5.06
N ARG A 29 -6.71 -7.78 -3.95
CA ARG A 29 -7.48 -8.05 -2.72
C ARG A 29 -7.94 -6.78 -1.98
N ASN A 30 -7.05 -5.80 -1.80
CA ASN A 30 -7.42 -4.53 -1.18
C ASN A 30 -8.39 -3.73 -2.08
N ALA A 31 -8.27 -3.87 -3.40
CA ALA A 31 -9.26 -3.36 -4.35
C ALA A 31 -10.61 -4.11 -4.24
N LEU A 32 -10.61 -5.43 -4.03
CA LEU A 32 -11.82 -6.24 -3.82
C LEU A 32 -12.58 -5.86 -2.53
N VAL A 33 -11.90 -5.45 -1.46
CA VAL A 33 -12.59 -4.91 -0.26
C VAL A 33 -13.20 -3.54 -0.51
N ALA A 34 -12.56 -2.70 -1.33
CA ALA A 34 -13.20 -1.47 -1.82
C ALA A 34 -14.44 -1.81 -2.69
N GLU A 35 -14.39 -2.88 -3.48
CA GLU A 35 -15.48 -3.40 -4.32
C GLU A 35 -16.67 -3.93 -3.48
N TYR A 36 -16.39 -4.68 -2.39
CA TYR A 36 -17.43 -5.24 -1.50
C TYR A 36 -18.15 -4.19 -0.63
N SER A 37 -17.61 -2.97 -0.53
CA SER A 37 -18.29 -1.83 0.10
C SER A 37 -19.45 -1.26 -0.75
N GLY A 38 -19.73 -1.85 -1.93
CA GLY A 38 -20.99 -1.71 -2.66
C GLY A 38 -20.89 -1.29 -4.12
N LEU A 39 -19.87 -1.72 -4.88
CA LEU A 39 -19.70 -1.27 -6.28
C LEU A 39 -19.38 -2.42 -7.24
N GLU A 40 -20.15 -2.47 -8.33
CA GLU A 40 -20.27 -3.57 -9.29
C GLU A 40 -19.10 -3.73 -10.29
N TYR A 41 -18.66 -4.98 -10.42
CA TYR A 41 -18.05 -5.70 -11.56
C TYR A 41 -16.81 -5.15 -12.28
N GLY A 42 -15.66 -5.76 -12.01
CA GLY A 42 -14.56 -5.91 -12.99
C GLY A 42 -13.37 -6.72 -12.46
N TRP A 43 -13.22 -7.99 -12.90
CA TRP A 43 -12.15 -8.89 -12.49
C TRP A 43 -10.74 -8.34 -12.76
N VAL A 44 -9.88 -8.35 -11.74
CA VAL A 44 -8.45 -7.94 -11.81
C VAL A 44 -7.56 -9.15 -12.14
N SER A 45 -6.57 -8.99 -13.03
CA SER A 45 -5.61 -10.03 -13.41
C SER A 45 -4.15 -9.58 -13.21
N ASP A 46 -3.21 -10.55 -13.14
CA ASP A 46 -1.75 -10.30 -13.04
C ASP A 46 -1.21 -9.40 -14.18
N ALA A 47 -1.92 -9.30 -15.31
CA ALA A 47 -1.59 -8.45 -16.44
C ALA A 47 -1.90 -6.96 -16.22
N ASP A 48 -2.74 -6.62 -15.23
CA ASP A 48 -3.18 -5.24 -14.99
C ASP A 48 -2.10 -4.39 -14.30
N PHE A 49 -1.03 -5.04 -13.84
CA PHE A 49 0.09 -4.41 -13.16
C PHE A 49 1.45 -4.66 -13.82
N CYS A 50 1.53 -5.61 -14.75
CA CYS A 50 2.74 -5.92 -15.50
C CYS A 50 2.75 -5.17 -16.83
N HIS A 51 3.51 -4.07 -16.88
CA HIS A 51 4.16 -3.54 -18.08
C HIS A 51 3.37 -3.63 -19.40
N GLU A 52 2.24 -2.93 -19.51
CA GLU A 52 1.79 -2.31 -20.77
C GLU A 52 0.66 -1.29 -20.48
N ARG A 53 0.48 -0.33 -21.39
CA ARG A 53 -0.36 0.88 -21.23
C ARG A 53 -1.88 0.66 -21.14
N ALA A 54 -2.34 -0.53 -20.78
CA ALA A 54 -3.76 -0.85 -20.75
C ALA A 54 -4.02 -1.92 -19.69
N ASN A 55 -4.47 -1.51 -18.51
CA ASN A 55 -5.55 -2.13 -17.73
C ASN A 55 -5.66 -1.48 -16.34
N PRO A 56 -6.58 -0.51 -16.15
CA PRO A 56 -6.81 0.18 -14.88
C PRO A 56 -7.72 -0.59 -13.91
N ILE A 57 -7.41 -0.56 -12.62
CA ILE A 57 -8.34 -0.95 -11.53
C ILE A 57 -9.14 0.27 -11.04
N PRO A 58 -10.45 0.15 -10.75
CA PRO A 58 -11.32 1.28 -10.41
C PRO A 58 -11.01 1.93 -9.07
N ALA A 59 -11.14 3.26 -9.00
CA ALA A 59 -11.30 4.01 -7.76
C ALA A 59 -12.65 4.76 -7.76
N ILE A 60 -13.21 4.93 -6.56
CA ILE A 60 -14.61 5.25 -6.29
C ILE A 60 -14.79 6.76 -6.10
N ASP A 61 -15.56 7.38 -7.00
CA ASP A 61 -16.48 8.47 -6.71
C ASP A 61 -17.69 8.27 -7.63
N GLY A 62 -18.88 8.69 -7.21
CA GLY A 62 -20.16 8.41 -7.86
C GLY A 62 -20.07 8.39 -9.38
N LEU A 63 -20.17 7.18 -9.96
CA LEU A 63 -20.41 6.93 -11.37
C LEU A 63 -19.41 7.61 -12.34
N ILE A 64 -18.11 7.29 -12.26
CA ILE A 64 -17.16 7.13 -13.39
C ILE A 64 -15.87 6.47 -12.86
N VAL A 65 -15.42 5.40 -13.53
CA VAL A 65 -14.14 4.71 -13.24
C VAL A 65 -12.98 5.65 -13.56
N HIS A 66 -12.26 6.10 -12.52
CA HIS A 66 -11.01 6.84 -12.70
C HIS A 66 -9.80 5.93 -12.51
N ASN A 67 -8.98 5.83 -13.56
CA ASN A 67 -7.61 5.32 -13.54
C ASN A 67 -6.70 6.26 -12.72
N GLY A 68 -6.91 6.31 -11.40
CA GLY A 68 -6.36 7.33 -10.51
C GLY A 68 -5.34 6.79 -9.51
N THR A 69 -4.22 7.50 -9.38
CA THR A 69 -3.27 7.32 -8.27
C THR A 69 -3.51 8.43 -7.25
N LEU A 70 -3.19 8.22 -5.98
CA LEU A 70 -3.32 9.29 -4.98
C LEU A 70 -2.47 10.51 -5.38
N SER A 71 -1.28 10.28 -5.95
CA SER A 71 -0.42 11.35 -6.44
C SER A 71 -0.96 12.11 -7.66
N SER A 72 -1.89 11.53 -8.44
CA SER A 72 -2.48 12.26 -9.57
C SER A 72 -3.51 13.30 -9.14
N VAL A 73 -4.05 13.19 -7.91
CA VAL A 73 -4.96 14.18 -7.31
C VAL A 73 -4.34 15.58 -7.30
N ALA A 74 -3.03 15.66 -7.06
CA ALA A 74 -2.26 16.90 -7.08
C ALA A 74 -2.30 17.66 -8.42
N GLY A 75 -2.67 16.98 -9.51
CA GLY A 75 -2.80 17.57 -10.85
C GLY A 75 -4.23 17.90 -11.27
N LEU A 76 -5.25 17.56 -10.46
CA LEU A 76 -6.65 17.81 -10.81
C LEU A 76 -6.98 19.31 -10.73
N SER A 77 -7.79 19.80 -11.67
CA SER A 77 -8.14 21.23 -11.75
C SER A 77 -8.96 21.70 -10.54
N ASN A 78 -9.86 20.88 -10.01
CA ASN A 78 -10.61 21.17 -8.79
C ASN A 78 -9.72 21.20 -7.54
N PHE A 79 -8.69 20.34 -7.47
CA PHE A 79 -7.72 20.31 -6.38
C PHE A 79 -6.80 21.54 -6.42
N THR A 80 -6.23 21.84 -7.59
CA THR A 80 -5.34 22.99 -7.81
C THR A 80 -6.06 24.34 -7.73
N SER A 81 -7.39 24.37 -7.92
CA SER A 81 -8.23 25.55 -7.69
C SER A 81 -8.80 25.64 -6.27
N TYR A 82 -8.40 24.76 -5.36
CA TYR A 82 -8.86 24.74 -3.96
C TYR A 82 -10.38 24.52 -3.81
N SER A 83 -11.00 23.87 -4.80
CA SER A 83 -12.44 23.58 -4.81
C SER A 83 -12.80 22.30 -4.05
N VAL A 84 -11.81 21.54 -3.60
CA VAL A 84 -11.96 20.29 -2.82
C VAL A 84 -10.93 20.27 -1.68
N PRO A 85 -11.20 19.57 -0.56
CA PRO A 85 -10.27 19.47 0.56
C PRO A 85 -9.02 18.64 0.20
N TYR A 86 -7.98 18.78 1.02
CA TYR A 86 -6.78 17.92 0.94
C TYR A 86 -7.11 16.52 1.45
N PRO A 87 -6.98 15.46 0.64
CA PRO A 87 -7.27 14.10 1.10
C PRO A 87 -6.12 13.59 1.97
N VAL A 88 -6.47 13.01 3.10
CA VAL A 88 -5.57 12.34 4.03
C VAL A 88 -6.11 10.95 4.29
N VAL A 89 -5.31 9.93 4.03
CA VAL A 89 -5.68 8.53 4.30
C VAL A 89 -4.70 7.97 5.33
N LEU A 90 -5.22 7.26 6.33
CA LEU A 90 -4.43 6.76 7.46
C LEU A 90 -4.28 5.25 7.42
N SER A 91 -3.16 4.75 7.91
CA SER A 91 -2.96 3.31 8.18
C SER A 91 -2.08 3.11 9.42
N LEU A 92 -2.11 1.91 9.96
CA LEU A 92 -1.26 1.52 11.09
C LEU A 92 -0.25 0.45 10.68
N GLY A 93 0.98 0.58 11.20
CA GLY A 93 2.01 -0.44 11.03
C GLY A 93 1.82 -1.64 11.96
N VAL A 94 2.00 -2.85 11.42
CA VAL A 94 1.97 -4.10 12.19
C VAL A 94 3.38 -4.68 12.36
N LYS A 95 3.73 -5.04 13.59
CA LYS A 95 5.03 -5.60 13.95
C LYS A 95 5.10 -7.11 13.70
N THR A 96 4.84 -7.56 12.47
CA THR A 96 4.80 -9.00 12.16
C THR A 96 6.12 -9.72 12.42
N PHE A 97 7.25 -9.00 12.48
CA PHE A 97 8.55 -9.53 12.90
C PHE A 97 8.57 -10.01 14.36
N ASN A 98 7.60 -9.57 15.18
CA ASN A 98 7.36 -10.08 16.53
C ASN A 98 6.29 -11.18 16.58
N GLY A 99 5.82 -11.66 15.41
CA GLY A 99 4.76 -12.68 15.33
C GLY A 99 3.36 -12.18 15.68
N VAL A 100 3.11 -10.87 15.62
CA VAL A 100 1.77 -10.28 15.85
C VAL A 100 1.11 -9.88 14.53
N CYS A 101 -0.21 -10.00 14.46
CA CYS A 101 -1.02 -9.58 13.30
C CYS A 101 -1.82 -8.29 13.54
N LEU A 102 -1.94 -7.88 14.79
CA LEU A 102 -2.67 -6.67 15.14
C LEU A 102 -1.71 -5.51 15.41
N PRO A 103 -2.10 -4.27 15.05
CA PRO A 103 -1.37 -3.09 15.48
C PRO A 103 -1.40 -3.01 17.01
N GLY A 104 -0.25 -2.71 17.62
CA GLY A 104 -0.17 -2.50 19.06
C GLY A 104 -0.70 -1.11 19.48
N PRO A 105 -0.84 -0.83 20.79
CA PRO A 105 -1.36 0.46 21.29
C PRO A 105 -0.50 1.68 20.89
N ASN A 106 0.76 1.44 20.55
CA ASN A 106 1.71 2.43 20.03
C ASN A 106 2.20 2.02 18.64
N ALA A 107 1.30 1.51 17.79
CA ALA A 107 1.61 1.25 16.39
C ALA A 107 1.93 2.56 15.67
N THR A 108 2.88 2.51 14.74
CA THR A 108 3.21 3.68 13.93
C THR A 108 2.03 4.05 13.06
N ALA A 109 1.60 5.31 13.12
CA ALA A 109 0.61 5.85 12.21
C ALA A 109 1.28 6.36 10.94
N TYR A 110 0.79 5.91 9.78
CA TYR A 110 1.22 6.39 8.48
C TYR A 110 0.11 7.21 7.82
N GLU A 111 0.53 8.30 7.19
CA GLU A 111 -0.31 9.22 6.45
C GLU A 111 0.00 9.12 4.95
N PHE A 112 -1.02 8.90 4.13
CA PHE A 112 -0.95 9.04 2.68
C PHE A 112 -1.62 10.35 2.28
N GLY A 113 -0.90 11.19 1.54
CA GLY A 113 -1.44 12.36 0.83
C GLY A 113 -1.02 12.38 -0.64
N PRO A 114 -1.59 13.28 -1.47
CA PRO A 114 -1.21 13.40 -2.88
C PRO A 114 0.27 13.73 -3.11
N TYR A 115 0.90 14.46 -2.21
CA TYR A 115 2.31 14.84 -2.36
C TYR A 115 3.27 13.89 -1.66
N GLU A 116 2.89 13.39 -0.49
CA GLU A 116 3.81 12.65 0.37
C GLU A 116 3.13 11.54 1.16
N PHE A 117 3.92 10.52 1.47
CA PHE A 117 3.59 9.43 2.37
C PHE A 117 4.63 9.36 3.46
N GLY A 118 4.19 9.15 4.70
CA GLY A 118 5.11 8.94 5.80
C GLY A 118 4.47 8.96 7.15
N SER A 119 5.24 9.34 8.15
CA SER A 119 4.78 9.32 9.54
C SER A 119 5.35 10.49 10.33
N TRP A 120 4.49 11.06 11.16
CA TRP A 120 4.83 12.06 12.17
C TRP A 120 5.37 11.42 13.46
N ASP A 121 5.24 10.11 13.63
CA ASP A 121 5.71 9.44 14.84
C ASP A 121 7.23 9.55 14.92
N SER A 122 7.74 9.77 16.14
CA SER A 122 9.14 10.12 16.36
C SER A 122 10.11 9.05 15.86
N ASP A 123 9.72 7.79 15.79
CA ASP A 123 10.58 6.71 15.31
C ASP A 123 10.81 6.69 13.80
N ILE A 124 10.02 7.45 13.03
CA ILE A 124 10.22 7.69 11.60
C ILE A 124 10.49 9.17 11.33
N SER A 125 9.56 10.06 11.73
CA SER A 125 9.62 11.51 11.55
C SER A 125 10.11 11.93 10.15
N ALA A 126 9.51 11.33 9.12
CA ALA A 126 9.97 11.42 7.75
C ALA A 126 8.87 11.11 6.74
N PHE A 127 9.02 11.67 5.55
CA PHE A 127 8.10 11.54 4.44
C PHE A 127 8.85 11.30 3.13
N THR A 128 8.21 10.59 2.21
CA THR A 128 8.68 10.33 0.84
C THR A 128 7.61 10.75 -0.16
N PRO A 129 7.95 11.14 -1.41
CA PRO A 129 6.93 11.48 -2.39
C PRO A 129 6.02 10.28 -2.71
N THR A 130 4.70 10.46 -2.58
CA THR A 130 3.68 9.40 -2.78
C THR A 130 3.81 8.72 -4.15
N LYS A 131 4.12 9.52 -5.17
CA LYS A 131 4.34 9.07 -6.54
C LYS A 131 5.36 7.94 -6.67
N TYR A 132 6.31 7.83 -5.73
CA TYR A 132 7.40 6.84 -5.76
C TYR A 132 7.28 5.73 -4.72
N LEU A 133 6.11 5.54 -4.11
CA LEU A 133 5.89 4.59 -3.00
C LEU A 133 6.30 3.14 -3.27
N GLY A 134 6.33 2.71 -4.53
CA GLY A 134 6.77 1.36 -4.90
C GLY A 134 8.28 1.21 -5.03
N THR A 135 9.05 2.28 -4.81
CA THR A 135 10.50 2.28 -5.02
C THR A 135 11.19 1.74 -3.79
N SER A 136 12.04 0.73 -3.95
CA SER A 136 12.93 0.28 -2.89
C SER A 136 14.01 1.34 -2.63
N LEU A 137 14.01 1.89 -1.42
CA LEU A 137 14.99 2.89 -0.98
C LEU A 137 15.93 2.29 0.08
N SER A 138 17.13 2.86 0.19
CA SER A 138 18.03 2.69 1.32
C SER A 138 18.66 4.04 1.62
N ASP A 139 18.60 4.48 2.87
CA ASP A 139 19.11 5.79 3.31
C ASP A 139 18.55 6.95 2.45
N GLY A 140 17.25 6.86 2.14
CA GLY A 140 16.54 7.85 1.32
C GLY A 140 16.91 7.86 -0.17
N GLN A 141 17.71 6.91 -0.67
CA GLN A 141 18.11 6.82 -2.08
C GLN A 141 17.59 5.53 -2.74
N PRO A 142 17.24 5.53 -4.04
CA PRO A 142 16.84 4.32 -4.75
C PRO A 142 17.96 3.29 -4.77
N THR A 143 17.62 2.03 -4.49
CA THR A 143 18.61 0.94 -4.54
C THR A 143 19.07 0.62 -5.96
N LEU A 144 18.23 0.92 -6.95
CA LEU A 144 18.58 0.91 -8.36
C LEU A 144 18.80 2.34 -8.86
N ALA A 145 20.03 2.65 -9.24
CA ALA A 145 20.39 3.95 -9.78
C ALA A 145 19.49 4.31 -10.98
N ASN A 146 18.95 5.54 -10.98
CA ASN A 146 18.09 6.08 -12.04
C ASN A 146 16.81 5.27 -12.31
N SER A 147 16.32 4.48 -11.35
CA SER A 147 15.09 3.71 -11.49
C SER A 147 14.17 3.99 -10.30
N CYS A 148 12.95 4.44 -10.60
CA CYS A 148 11.90 4.64 -9.60
C CYS A 148 10.59 4.04 -10.10
N VAL A 149 9.86 3.42 -9.18
CA VAL A 149 8.55 2.82 -9.45
C VAL A 149 7.48 3.90 -9.25
N VAL A 150 6.58 4.01 -10.23
CA VAL A 150 5.43 4.94 -10.19
C VAL A 150 4.12 4.17 -10.28
N ASN A 151 3.01 4.81 -9.92
CA ASN A 151 1.65 4.26 -9.92
C ASN A 151 1.42 3.10 -8.93
N TYR A 152 2.38 2.85 -8.03
CA TYR A 152 2.19 1.94 -6.90
C TYR A 152 1.13 2.47 -5.92
N ASP A 153 0.97 3.79 -5.88
CA ASP A 153 -0.01 4.55 -5.11
C ASP A 153 -1.41 4.53 -5.75
N ASN A 154 -1.82 3.37 -6.27
CA ASN A 154 -3.17 3.15 -6.75
C ASN A 154 -4.17 3.52 -5.64
N LEU A 155 -5.16 4.35 -5.97
CA LEU A 155 -6.07 4.90 -4.98
C LEU A 155 -6.92 3.81 -4.29
N GLY A 156 -7.37 2.80 -5.05
CA GLY A 156 -8.09 1.63 -4.50
C GLY A 156 -7.22 0.81 -3.54
N TYR A 157 -5.94 0.63 -3.84
CA TYR A 157 -5.01 -0.06 -2.96
C TYR A 157 -4.78 0.68 -1.63
N ILE A 158 -4.61 2.00 -1.67
CA ILE A 158 -4.43 2.84 -0.48
C ILE A 158 -5.71 2.84 0.36
N LEU A 159 -6.89 2.98 -0.26
CA LEU A 159 -8.17 2.93 0.45
C LEU A 159 -8.43 1.56 1.07
N GLY A 160 -8.14 0.48 0.36
CA GLY A 160 -8.24 -0.88 0.90
C GLY A 160 -7.25 -1.14 2.04
N THR A 161 -6.04 -0.55 1.98
CA THR A 161 -5.10 -0.55 3.11
C THR A 161 -5.67 0.16 4.34
N SER A 162 -6.34 1.29 4.13
CA SER A 162 -6.97 2.07 5.19
C SER A 162 -8.26 1.45 5.71
N SER A 163 -8.75 0.34 5.14
CA SER A 163 -10.02 -0.29 5.51
C SER A 163 -9.90 -1.82 5.68
N THR A 164 -8.67 -2.35 5.75
CA THR A 164 -8.46 -3.80 5.88
C THR A 164 -8.76 -4.27 7.29
N LEU A 165 -9.71 -5.21 7.41
CA LEU A 165 -10.02 -5.94 8.64
C LEU A 165 -9.49 -7.39 8.63
N PHE A 166 -8.85 -7.81 7.53
CA PHE A 166 -8.39 -9.19 7.36
C PHE A 166 -7.41 -9.65 8.45
N ASN A 167 -6.57 -8.72 8.93
CA ASN A 167 -5.61 -9.00 10.00
C ASN A 167 -6.26 -9.31 11.35
N GLU A 168 -7.58 -9.08 11.51
CA GLU A 168 -8.33 -9.50 12.69
C GLU A 168 -8.47 -11.01 12.80
N GLY A 169 -8.44 -11.73 11.67
CA GLY A 169 -8.41 -13.19 11.68
C GLY A 169 -7.15 -13.76 12.33
N CYS A 170 -6.03 -13.01 12.25
CA CYS A 170 -4.69 -13.34 12.77
C CYS A 170 -4.36 -14.84 12.70
N ALA A 171 -4.59 -15.43 11.53
CA ALA A 171 -4.39 -16.84 11.27
C ALA A 171 -3.21 -16.99 10.30
N PRO A 172 -2.25 -17.91 10.53
CA PRO A 172 -1.10 -18.07 9.63
C PRO A 172 -1.48 -18.26 8.15
N VAL A 173 -2.64 -18.88 7.91
CA VAL A 173 -3.33 -18.92 6.61
C VAL A 173 -4.83 -18.87 6.91
N PRO A 174 -5.58 -17.93 6.30
CA PRO A 174 -7.04 -17.90 6.44
C PRO A 174 -7.67 -19.23 6.02
N THR A 175 -8.76 -19.64 6.67
CA THR A 175 -9.52 -20.82 6.23
C THR A 175 -10.62 -20.35 5.29
N ALA A 176 -10.57 -20.76 4.03
CA ALA A 176 -11.64 -20.48 3.09
C ALA A 176 -12.82 -21.43 3.32
N ALA A 177 -14.00 -20.83 3.48
CA ALA A 177 -15.28 -21.54 3.44
C ALA A 177 -16.36 -20.55 3.00
N ASN A 178 -17.39 -21.05 2.31
CA ASN A 178 -18.62 -20.30 2.11
C ASN A 178 -19.39 -20.26 3.44
N SER A 179 -19.36 -19.11 4.08
CA SER A 179 -19.93 -18.84 5.39
C SER A 179 -21.11 -17.90 5.29
N THR A 180 -21.96 -17.91 6.32
CA THR A 180 -23.03 -16.92 6.48
C THR A 180 -22.82 -16.05 7.71
N THR A 181 -21.77 -16.33 8.47
CA THR A 181 -21.52 -15.76 9.79
C THR A 181 -20.07 -15.34 10.01
N ASP A 182 -19.15 -15.74 9.13
CA ASP A 182 -17.73 -15.46 9.25
C ASP A 182 -17.19 -14.83 7.97
N ILE A 183 -17.13 -13.50 8.01
CA ILE A 183 -16.64 -12.70 6.88
C ILE A 183 -15.20 -13.04 6.50
N ASN A 184 -14.36 -13.51 7.44
CA ASN A 184 -12.98 -13.87 7.12
C ASN A 184 -12.91 -15.12 6.25
N GLN A 185 -13.86 -16.05 6.40
CA GLN A 185 -13.93 -17.26 5.57
C GLN A 185 -14.40 -16.94 4.15
N ASP A 186 -15.44 -16.11 4.02
CA ASP A 186 -15.95 -15.67 2.73
C ASP A 186 -14.90 -14.88 1.94
N LEU A 187 -14.16 -14.04 2.67
CA LEU A 187 -13.12 -13.22 2.12
C LEU A 187 -11.88 -14.05 1.71
N ALA A 188 -11.55 -15.09 2.47
CA ALA A 188 -10.54 -16.07 2.08
C ALA A 188 -10.95 -16.89 0.84
N GLU A 189 -12.24 -17.25 0.69
CA GLU A 189 -12.76 -17.87 -0.54
C GLU A 189 -12.58 -16.97 -1.76
N MET A 190 -12.81 -15.67 -1.61
CA MET A 190 -12.59 -14.71 -2.69
C MET A 190 -11.11 -14.62 -3.09
N VAL A 191 -10.20 -14.57 -2.12
CA VAL A 191 -8.76 -14.54 -2.39
C VAL A 191 -8.30 -15.83 -3.09
N LEU A 192 -8.84 -16.99 -2.70
CA LEU A 192 -8.54 -18.27 -3.36
C LEU A 192 -8.88 -18.31 -4.85
N GLN A 193 -9.85 -17.52 -5.31
CA GLN A 193 -10.16 -17.42 -6.75
C GLN A 193 -9.04 -16.73 -7.54
N VAL A 194 -8.19 -15.95 -6.87
CA VAL A 194 -7.10 -15.17 -7.48
C VAL A 194 -5.75 -15.86 -7.26
N HIS A 195 -5.47 -16.35 -6.05
CA HIS A 195 -4.24 -17.06 -5.73
C HIS A 195 -4.32 -17.89 -4.43
N SER A 196 -3.30 -18.73 -4.22
CA SER A 196 -3.18 -19.50 -2.97
C SER A 196 -3.04 -18.58 -1.76
N LEU A 197 -3.84 -18.85 -0.72
CA LEU A 197 -3.82 -18.09 0.54
C LEU A 197 -2.45 -18.11 1.21
N SER A 198 -2.12 -16.98 1.82
CA SER A 198 -0.86 -16.70 2.48
C SER A 198 -1.09 -15.78 3.67
N SER A 199 -0.20 -15.81 4.67
CA SER A 199 -0.17 -14.77 5.72
C SER A 199 0.09 -13.36 5.17
N ARG A 200 0.57 -13.25 3.93
CA ARG A 200 0.65 -11.95 3.22
C ARG A 200 -0.74 -11.40 2.84
N ASP A 201 -1.79 -12.20 2.96
CA ASP A 201 -3.14 -11.75 2.64
C ASP A 201 -3.79 -10.92 3.74
N GLU A 202 -3.19 -10.93 4.92
CA GLU A 202 -3.70 -10.17 6.07
C GLU A 202 -3.25 -8.71 6.07
N PHE A 203 -2.25 -8.33 5.25
CA PHE A 203 -1.62 -7.01 5.31
C PHE A 203 -1.47 -6.36 3.93
N ALA A 204 -1.48 -5.03 3.90
CA ALA A 204 -0.97 -4.29 2.76
C ALA A 204 0.55 -4.17 2.84
N PHE A 205 1.24 -4.50 1.76
CA PHE A 205 2.69 -4.39 1.65
C PHE A 205 3.08 -3.12 0.92
N TYR A 206 4.14 -2.47 1.39
CA TYR A 206 4.78 -1.35 0.72
C TYR A 206 6.30 -1.50 0.88
N PRO A 207 7.12 -1.30 -0.17
CA PRO A 207 8.55 -1.11 0.00
C PRO A 207 8.80 0.00 1.02
N ASN A 208 9.66 -0.25 2.01
CA ASN A 208 9.87 0.72 3.07
C ASN A 208 10.77 1.87 2.60
N PRO A 209 10.25 3.11 2.45
CA PRO A 209 11.09 4.24 2.05
C PRO A 209 12.05 4.68 3.16
N PHE A 210 11.85 4.21 4.39
CA PHE A 210 12.63 4.55 5.58
C PHE A 210 13.70 3.51 5.92
N TYR A 211 13.90 2.51 5.05
CA TYR A 211 14.95 1.52 5.25
C TYR A 211 16.34 2.17 5.27
N ASN A 212 17.14 1.84 6.29
CA ASN A 212 18.42 2.45 6.64
C ASN A 212 18.40 3.99 6.76
N TYR A 213 17.23 4.62 6.81
CA TYR A 213 17.11 6.06 6.91
C TYR A 213 17.00 6.48 8.38
N ASN A 214 17.76 7.49 8.76
CA ASN A 214 17.67 8.10 10.08
C ASN A 214 17.28 9.57 9.93
N SER A 215 16.04 9.89 10.33
CA SER A 215 15.56 11.27 10.27
C SER A 215 16.31 12.15 11.27
N THR A 216 16.71 13.35 10.84
CA THR A 216 17.35 14.34 11.72
C THR A 216 16.47 14.81 12.87
N THR A 217 15.15 14.64 12.76
CA THR A 217 14.16 14.97 13.80
C THR A 217 13.58 13.72 14.46
N GLY A 218 14.01 12.53 14.05
CA GLY A 218 13.55 11.26 14.59
C GLY A 218 14.31 10.83 15.86
N VAL A 219 13.67 9.97 16.63
CA VAL A 219 14.19 9.28 17.81
C VAL A 219 14.04 7.77 17.56
N PRO A 220 15.11 7.06 17.16
CA PRO A 220 15.04 5.63 16.87
C PRO A 220 14.52 4.83 18.06
N ASN A 221 13.49 4.03 17.84
CA ASN A 221 12.90 3.13 18.83
C ASN A 221 13.24 1.67 18.49
N SER A 222 14.13 1.03 19.25
CA SER A 222 14.52 -0.36 18.97
C SER A 222 13.37 -1.37 19.10
N ALA A 223 12.31 -1.03 19.87
CA ALA A 223 11.08 -1.82 19.92
C ALA A 223 10.17 -1.62 18.69
N ASN A 224 10.52 -0.67 17.82
CA ASN A 224 9.87 -0.40 16.55
C ASN A 224 10.90 -0.02 15.48
N ALA A 225 11.81 -0.95 15.19
CA ALA A 225 12.97 -0.71 14.34
C ALA A 225 12.61 -0.66 12.84
N VAL A 226 11.72 0.26 12.44
CA VAL A 226 11.22 0.42 11.07
C VAL A 226 12.36 0.57 10.08
N TRP A 227 13.43 1.28 10.43
CA TRP A 227 14.61 1.48 9.58
C TRP A 227 15.36 0.18 9.23
N THR A 228 15.12 -0.93 9.94
CA THR A 228 15.72 -2.25 9.64
C THR A 228 14.84 -3.11 8.75
N GLN A 229 13.60 -2.70 8.49
CA GLN A 229 12.64 -3.48 7.72
C GLN A 229 12.66 -3.04 6.26
N GLN A 230 12.71 -3.99 5.32
CA GLN A 230 12.68 -3.67 3.89
C GLN A 230 11.26 -3.42 3.36
N GLU A 231 10.24 -3.91 4.08
CA GLU A 231 8.83 -3.77 3.74
C GLU A 231 8.07 -3.21 4.96
N LEU A 232 7.08 -2.37 4.69
CA LEU A 232 6.03 -2.00 5.64
C LEU A 232 4.85 -2.95 5.48
N ARG A 233 4.22 -3.29 6.59
CA ARG A 233 2.96 -4.05 6.64
C ARG A 233 1.92 -3.19 7.31
N LEU A 234 0.99 -2.70 6.51
CA LEU A 234 0.03 -1.69 6.90
C LEU A 234 -1.38 -2.28 6.93
N VAL A 235 -2.16 -1.80 7.90
CA VAL A 235 -3.56 -2.16 8.09
C VAL A 235 -4.42 -0.92 8.33
N ASP A 236 -5.72 -1.11 8.54
CA ASP A 236 -6.69 -0.03 8.73
C ASP A 236 -6.21 0.99 9.80
N GLY A 237 -6.33 2.27 9.42
CA GLY A 237 -5.95 3.41 10.25
C GLY A 237 -6.95 3.76 11.35
N GLY A 238 -8.18 3.25 11.22
CA GLY A 238 -9.32 3.43 12.11
C GLY A 238 -9.58 2.26 13.06
N VAL A 239 -8.79 1.18 13.01
CA VAL A 239 -8.90 0.06 13.97
C VAL A 239 -8.84 0.62 15.39
N LEU A 240 -9.95 0.43 16.10
CA LEU A 240 -10.22 1.07 17.39
C LEU A 240 -9.14 0.71 18.43
N ARG A 241 -8.64 1.76 19.10
CA ARG A 241 -7.78 1.70 20.29
C ARG A 241 -8.57 1.30 21.53
#